data_AF-A0A847SW17-F1
#
_entry.id   AF-A0A847SW17-F1
#
_cell.length_a   1.000
_cell.length_b   1.000
_cell.length_c   1.000
_cell.angle_alpha   90.00
_cell.angle_beta   90.00
_cell.angle_gamma   90.00
#
_symmetry.space_group_name_H-M   'P 1'
#
loop_
_entity.id
_entity.type
_entity.pdbx_description
1 polymer ?
#
loop_
_entity_poly.entity_id
_entity_poly.type
_entity_poly.pdbx_seq_one_letter_code
_entity_poly.pdbx_strand_id
1 'polypeptide(L)'
;MLATTHLLFALILIGWFGLDRKAAFAVLLFGVLIDIDHVLGMAEFVAKEGVENSLNLQAALSSDVQWKSLLHSPQAVLFVAPVVLGFRMVLPLVAWSAHLLMDYVQMNYLGICSPAEMFLMGLMALVLLHMRRAEFSATSGDPSLKGLIVHETTGLATLVSALPVLRSLKKWITPLGSLW
;
A
#
# COMPACT_ATOMS: atom_id res chain seq x y z
N MET A 1 0.53 -5.82 -10.14
CA MET A 1 1.74 -5.14 -9.63
C MET A 1 2.00 -5.57 -8.21
N LEU A 2 3.26 -5.53 -7.77
CA LEU A 2 3.60 -5.60 -6.36
C LEU A 2 2.75 -4.58 -5.62
N ALA A 3 2.20 -4.99 -4.48
CA ALA A 3 1.42 -4.11 -3.60
C ALA A 3 2.19 -2.82 -3.25
N THR A 4 3.52 -2.92 -3.14
CA THR A 4 4.40 -1.76 -2.91
C THR A 4 4.37 -0.76 -4.07
N THR A 5 4.33 -1.21 -5.32
CA THR A 5 4.25 -0.33 -6.49
C THR A 5 2.89 0.39 -6.54
N HIS A 6 1.80 -0.32 -6.25
CA HIS A 6 0.47 0.26 -6.09
C HIS A 6 0.43 1.32 -4.98
N LEU A 7 1.06 1.02 -3.83
CA LEU A 7 1.17 1.96 -2.72
C LEU A 7 1.95 3.22 -3.12
N LEU A 8 3.10 3.09 -3.76
CA LEU A 8 3.88 4.23 -4.23
C LEU A 8 3.07 5.09 -5.19
N PHE A 9 2.35 4.48 -6.13
CA PHE A 9 1.48 5.20 -7.06
C PHE A 9 0.39 5.99 -6.34
N ALA A 10 -0.31 5.35 -5.40
CA ALA A 10 -1.36 5.98 -4.61
C ALA A 10 -0.82 7.17 -3.80
N LEU A 11 0.34 7.02 -3.15
CA LEU A 11 0.99 8.10 -2.40
C LEU A 11 1.41 9.27 -3.28
N ILE A 12 1.90 8.98 -4.50
CA ILE A 12 2.22 10.01 -5.50
C ILE A 12 0.95 10.76 -5.89
N LEU A 13 -0.15 10.08 -6.23
CA LEU A 13 -1.43 10.74 -6.55
C LEU A 13 -1.93 11.62 -5.40
N ILE A 14 -1.88 11.11 -4.18
CA ILE A 14 -2.29 11.86 -2.99
C ILE A 14 -1.49 13.15 -2.84
N GLY A 15 -0.15 13.05 -2.96
CA GLY A 15 0.73 14.21 -2.86
C GLY A 15 0.54 15.21 -4.00
N TRP A 16 0.40 14.73 -5.24
CA TRP A 16 0.33 15.59 -6.42
C TRP A 16 -0.95 16.43 -6.44
N PHE A 17 -2.07 15.83 -6.03
CA PHE A 17 -3.37 16.50 -5.98
C PHE A 17 -3.66 17.17 -4.64
N GLY A 18 -2.74 17.10 -3.67
CA GLY A 18 -2.94 17.69 -2.33
C GLY A 18 -4.21 17.18 -1.65
N LEU A 19 -4.49 15.88 -1.77
CA LEU A 19 -5.75 15.30 -1.33
C LEU A 19 -5.92 15.41 0.19
N ASP A 20 -7.13 15.79 0.62
CA ASP A 20 -7.49 15.78 2.04
C ASP A 20 -7.49 14.36 2.61
N ARG A 21 -7.65 14.23 3.94
CA ARG A 21 -7.62 12.91 4.60
C ARG A 21 -8.68 11.95 4.10
N LYS A 22 -9.89 12.43 3.73
CA LYS A 22 -10.99 11.57 3.27
C LYS A 22 -10.70 11.06 1.86
N ALA A 23 -10.24 11.95 0.99
CA ALA A 23 -9.82 11.64 -0.36
C ALA A 23 -8.60 10.72 -0.38
N ALA A 24 -7.60 10.98 0.44
CA ALA A 24 -6.42 10.13 0.58
C ALA A 24 -6.79 8.73 1.08
N PHE A 25 -7.68 8.63 2.07
CA PHE A 25 -8.19 7.35 2.55
C PHE A 25 -8.91 6.58 1.43
N ALA A 26 -9.78 7.24 0.66
CA ALA A 26 -10.46 6.61 -0.47
C ALA A 26 -9.47 6.10 -1.53
N VAL A 27 -8.44 6.89 -1.87
CA VAL A 27 -7.40 6.48 -2.82
C VAL A 27 -6.59 5.28 -2.30
N LEU A 28 -6.22 5.26 -1.02
CA LEU A 28 -5.52 4.11 -0.44
C LEU A 28 -6.41 2.86 -0.39
N LEU A 29 -7.68 3.02 -0.02
CA LEU A 29 -8.62 1.91 0.06
C LEU A 29 -8.82 1.25 -1.30
N PHE A 30 -9.08 2.05 -2.34
CA PHE A 30 -9.43 1.55 -3.67
C PHE A 30 -8.23 1.34 -4.60
N GLY A 31 -7.11 2.00 -4.35
CA GLY A 31 -5.89 1.87 -5.15
C GLY A 31 -4.87 0.87 -4.59
N VAL A 32 -4.98 0.50 -3.31
CA VAL A 32 -4.00 -0.37 -2.64
C VAL A 32 -4.68 -1.48 -1.85
N LEU A 33 -5.60 -1.15 -0.94
CA LEU A 33 -6.15 -2.13 0.01
C LEU A 33 -7.11 -3.13 -0.62
N ILE A 34 -7.51 -2.93 -1.88
CA ILE A 34 -8.27 -3.96 -2.58
C ILE A 34 -7.48 -5.27 -2.69
N ASP A 35 -6.14 -5.21 -2.78
CA ASP A 35 -5.24 -6.36 -2.79
C ASP A 35 -5.23 -7.15 -1.46
N ILE A 36 -5.88 -6.67 -0.39
CA ILE A 36 -6.09 -7.48 0.82
C ILE A 36 -6.93 -8.73 0.50
N ASP A 37 -7.72 -8.69 -0.57
CA ASP A 37 -8.45 -9.85 -1.05
C ASP A 37 -7.55 -11.03 -1.46
N HIS A 38 -6.26 -10.81 -1.75
CA HIS A 38 -5.26 -11.86 -1.95
C HIS A 38 -5.07 -12.72 -0.70
N VAL A 39 -5.38 -12.19 0.50
CA VAL A 39 -5.39 -12.98 1.74
C VAL A 39 -6.46 -14.08 1.70
N LEU A 40 -7.53 -13.90 0.92
CA LEU A 40 -8.51 -14.97 0.70
C LEU A 40 -7.91 -16.10 -0.15
N GLY A 41 -7.13 -15.76 -1.18
CA GLY A 41 -6.35 -16.72 -1.96
C GLY A 41 -5.27 -17.42 -1.13
N MET A 42 -4.71 -16.76 -0.11
CA MET A 42 -3.72 -17.35 0.79
C MET A 42 -4.28 -18.55 1.57
N ALA A 43 -5.57 -18.51 1.97
CA ALA A 43 -6.18 -19.65 2.67
C ALA A 43 -6.27 -20.89 1.75
N GLU A 44 -6.66 -20.68 0.49
CA GLU A 44 -6.69 -21.73 -0.54
C GLU A 44 -5.27 -22.25 -0.86
N PHE A 45 -4.30 -21.34 -0.98
CA PHE A 45 -2.91 -21.67 -1.20
C PHE A 45 -2.33 -22.53 -0.08
N VAL A 46 -2.54 -22.15 1.18
CA VAL A 46 -2.09 -22.93 2.34
C VAL A 46 -2.74 -24.32 2.37
N ALA A 47 -4.02 -24.42 1.96
CA ALA A 47 -4.69 -25.71 1.88
C ALA A 47 -4.12 -26.62 0.77
N LYS A 48 -3.60 -26.04 -0.32
CA LYS A 48 -3.10 -26.76 -1.50
C LYS A 48 -1.61 -27.07 -1.45
N GLU A 49 -0.79 -26.09 -1.06
CA GLU A 49 0.68 -26.14 -1.09
C GLU A 49 1.30 -26.34 0.31
N GLY A 50 0.50 -26.31 1.38
CA GLY A 50 0.96 -26.47 2.75
C GLY A 50 1.49 -25.17 3.39
N VAL A 51 1.48 -25.13 4.72
CA VAL A 51 1.91 -23.95 5.51
C VAL A 51 3.40 -23.67 5.31
N GLU A 52 4.21 -24.71 5.14
CA GLU A 52 5.64 -24.65 4.86
C GLU A 52 5.99 -23.85 3.60
N ASN A 53 5.06 -23.80 2.62
CA ASN A 53 5.23 -23.05 1.39
C ASN A 53 4.61 -21.65 1.43
N SER A 54 3.94 -21.26 2.52
CA SER A 54 3.26 -19.95 2.67
C SER A 54 4.18 -18.74 2.45
N LEU A 55 5.48 -18.88 2.69
CA LEU A 55 6.49 -17.83 2.47
C LEU A 55 7.39 -18.12 1.27
N ASN A 56 7.13 -19.20 0.52
CA ASN A 56 7.89 -19.58 -0.65
C ASN A 56 7.33 -18.89 -1.89
N LEU A 57 8.00 -17.81 -2.32
CA LEU A 57 7.61 -17.03 -3.49
C LEU A 57 7.53 -17.89 -4.76
N GLN A 58 8.43 -18.87 -4.92
CA GLN A 58 8.42 -19.71 -6.11
C GLN A 58 7.20 -20.63 -6.13
N ALA A 59 6.82 -21.19 -4.98
CA ALA A 59 5.59 -21.97 -4.84
C ALA A 59 4.35 -21.11 -5.11
N ALA A 60 4.30 -19.89 -4.59
CA ALA A 60 3.20 -18.95 -4.83
C ALA A 60 3.02 -18.64 -6.33
N LEU A 61 4.12 -18.43 -7.05
CA LEU A 61 4.12 -18.11 -8.48
C LEU A 61 3.83 -19.31 -9.39
N SER A 62 4.14 -20.53 -8.95
CA SER A 62 3.85 -21.76 -9.70
C SER A 62 2.49 -22.38 -9.36
N SER A 63 1.89 -22.00 -8.24
CA SER A 63 0.61 -22.55 -7.82
C SER A 63 -0.53 -22.08 -8.71
N ASP A 64 -1.41 -23.00 -9.06
CA ASP A 64 -2.65 -22.72 -9.80
C ASP A 64 -3.75 -22.29 -8.81
N VAL A 65 -3.47 -21.21 -8.06
CA VAL A 65 -4.41 -20.58 -7.11
C VAL A 65 -4.88 -19.26 -7.69
N GLN A 66 -6.19 -19.02 -7.62
CA GLN A 66 -6.78 -17.76 -8.05
C GLN A 66 -6.47 -16.67 -7.03
N TRP A 67 -5.34 -15.97 -7.21
CA TRP A 67 -4.95 -14.88 -6.32
C TRP A 67 -5.88 -13.66 -6.44
N LYS A 68 -6.47 -13.42 -7.62
CA LYS A 68 -7.29 -12.22 -7.89
C LYS A 68 -8.75 -12.44 -7.52
N SER A 69 -9.31 -11.52 -6.72
CA SER A 69 -10.72 -11.60 -6.31
C SER A 69 -11.65 -10.89 -7.29
N LEU A 70 -12.93 -10.83 -6.92
CA LEU A 70 -13.97 -10.06 -7.59
C LEU A 70 -13.59 -8.58 -7.78
N LEU A 71 -12.79 -7.97 -6.90
CA LEU A 71 -12.41 -6.55 -7.00
C LEU A 71 -11.46 -6.26 -8.17
N HIS A 72 -10.79 -7.26 -8.72
CA HIS A 72 -9.97 -7.14 -9.94
C HIS A 72 -10.76 -7.40 -11.22
N SER A 73 -12.07 -7.60 -11.11
CA SER A 73 -12.99 -7.89 -12.22
C SER A 73 -13.80 -6.66 -12.60
N PRO A 74 -14.14 -6.44 -13.90
CA PRO A 74 -15.01 -5.34 -14.32
C PRO A 74 -16.34 -5.27 -13.57
N GLN A 75 -16.85 -6.44 -13.14
CA GLN A 75 -18.07 -6.61 -12.36
C GLN A 75 -17.99 -5.90 -10.99
N ALA A 76 -16.80 -5.64 -10.45
CA ALA A 76 -16.64 -4.89 -9.21
C ALA A 76 -17.19 -3.46 -9.30
N VAL A 77 -17.40 -2.92 -10.51
CA VAL A 77 -18.06 -1.62 -10.70
C VAL A 77 -19.42 -1.55 -9.98
N LEU A 78 -20.13 -2.68 -9.85
CA LEU A 78 -21.40 -2.76 -9.13
C LEU A 78 -21.25 -2.50 -7.62
N PHE A 79 -20.06 -2.69 -7.06
CA PHE A 79 -19.72 -2.39 -5.68
C PHE A 79 -19.02 -1.04 -5.54
N VAL A 80 -18.11 -0.71 -6.46
CA VAL A 80 -17.35 0.56 -6.45
C VAL A 80 -18.27 1.75 -6.75
N ALA A 81 -19.21 1.65 -7.70
CA ALA A 81 -20.08 2.76 -8.06
C ALA A 81 -20.99 3.24 -6.92
N PRO A 82 -21.65 2.37 -6.13
CA PRO A 82 -22.33 2.78 -4.91
C PRO A 82 -21.42 3.51 -3.90
N VAL A 83 -20.16 3.08 -3.78
CA VAL A 83 -19.20 3.73 -2.87
C VAL A 83 -18.80 5.12 -3.41
N VAL A 84 -18.56 5.26 -4.71
CA VAL A 84 -18.35 6.57 -5.37
C VAL A 84 -19.50 7.53 -5.08
N LEU A 85 -20.74 7.05 -5.20
CA LEU A 85 -21.94 7.82 -4.88
C LEU A 85 -22.01 8.16 -3.38
N GLY A 86 -21.68 7.20 -2.51
CA GLY A 86 -21.69 7.37 -1.06
C GLY A 86 -20.64 8.36 -0.55
N PHE A 87 -19.42 8.30 -1.08
CA PHE A 87 -18.35 9.27 -0.80
C PHE A 87 -18.57 10.62 -1.52
N ARG A 88 -19.54 10.68 -2.45
CA ARG A 88 -19.80 11.85 -3.32
C ARG A 88 -18.54 12.35 -4.03
N MET A 89 -17.67 11.43 -4.41
CA MET A 89 -16.38 11.76 -5.02
C MET A 89 -15.99 10.70 -6.04
N VAL A 90 -15.39 11.13 -7.16
CA VAL A 90 -14.96 10.23 -8.25
C VAL A 90 -13.66 9.46 -7.91
N LEU A 91 -12.94 9.89 -6.87
CA LEU A 91 -11.61 9.38 -6.52
C LEU A 91 -11.55 7.86 -6.28
N PRO A 92 -12.52 7.18 -5.61
CA PRO A 92 -12.57 5.72 -5.55
C PRO A 92 -12.52 5.06 -6.93
N LEU A 93 -13.28 5.58 -7.90
CA LEU A 93 -13.32 5.03 -9.25
C LEU A 93 -11.99 5.23 -9.97
N VAL A 94 -11.38 6.41 -9.83
CA VAL A 94 -10.07 6.72 -10.43
C VAL A 94 -8.98 5.84 -9.84
N ALA A 95 -8.93 5.70 -8.52
CA ALA A 95 -7.94 4.88 -7.83
C ALA A 95 -8.09 3.39 -8.19
N TRP A 96 -9.33 2.88 -8.20
CA TRP A 96 -9.62 1.51 -8.62
C TRP A 96 -9.26 1.26 -10.09
N SER A 97 -9.64 2.17 -11.00
CA SER A 97 -9.30 2.04 -12.42
C SER A 97 -7.80 2.08 -12.66
N ALA A 98 -7.08 2.96 -11.96
CA ALA A 98 -5.64 3.04 -12.06
C ALA A 98 -4.95 1.79 -11.53
N HIS A 99 -5.46 1.21 -10.44
CA HIS A 99 -5.01 -0.07 -9.93
C HIS A 99 -5.16 -1.17 -11.00
N LEU A 100 -6.35 -1.34 -11.58
CA LEU A 100 -6.59 -2.32 -12.64
C LEU A 100 -5.69 -2.09 -13.85
N LEU A 101 -5.46 -0.83 -14.22
CA LEU A 101 -4.56 -0.48 -15.32
C LEU A 101 -3.11 -0.88 -15.01
N MET A 102 -2.62 -0.62 -13.80
CA MET A 102 -1.29 -1.05 -13.36
C MET A 102 -1.15 -2.57 -13.40
N ASP A 103 -2.21 -3.28 -13.01
CA ASP A 103 -2.30 -4.74 -13.10
C ASP A 103 -2.33 -5.24 -14.55
N TYR A 104 -3.01 -4.54 -15.44
CA TYR A 104 -2.96 -4.83 -16.87
C TYR A 104 -1.56 -4.61 -17.43
N VAL A 105 -0.90 -3.51 -17.05
CA VAL A 105 0.46 -3.18 -17.50
C VAL A 105 1.48 -4.22 -17.01
N GLN A 106 1.36 -4.65 -15.75
CA GLN A 106 2.10 -5.78 -15.18
C GLN A 106 2.07 -6.99 -16.11
N MET A 107 0.87 -7.49 -16.38
CA MET A 107 0.69 -8.81 -16.97
C MET A 107 1.08 -8.82 -18.45
N ASN A 108 0.83 -7.72 -19.15
CA ASN A 108 1.00 -7.66 -20.60
C ASN A 108 2.35 -7.11 -21.05
N TYR A 109 3.06 -6.33 -20.22
CA TYR A 109 4.26 -5.62 -20.66
C TYR A 109 5.47 -5.79 -19.74
N LEU A 110 5.27 -5.83 -18.42
CA LEU A 110 6.41 -5.87 -17.48
C LEU A 110 6.78 -7.29 -17.06
N GLY A 111 5.80 -8.18 -16.88
CA GLY A 111 5.97 -9.45 -16.19
C GLY A 111 5.96 -9.30 -14.67
N ILE A 112 5.54 -10.37 -13.97
CA ILE A 112 5.40 -10.39 -12.52
C ILE A 112 6.79 -10.49 -11.85
N CYS A 113 7.08 -9.61 -10.90
CA CYS A 113 8.35 -9.53 -10.17
C CYS A 113 9.57 -9.38 -11.10
N SER A 114 9.38 -8.79 -12.27
CA SER A 114 10.43 -8.65 -13.26
C SER A 114 11.41 -7.52 -12.94
N PRO A 115 12.62 -7.51 -13.53
CA PRO A 115 13.53 -6.38 -13.44
C PRO A 115 12.90 -5.06 -13.91
N ALA A 116 12.01 -5.11 -14.91
CA ALA A 116 11.31 -3.94 -15.42
C ALA A 116 10.31 -3.36 -14.38
N GLU A 117 9.58 -4.23 -13.68
CA GLU A 117 8.71 -3.82 -12.58
C GLU A 117 9.53 -3.22 -11.42
N MET A 118 10.67 -3.84 -11.05
CA MET A 118 11.54 -3.32 -10.00
C MET A 118 12.11 -1.94 -10.36
N PHE A 119 12.49 -1.74 -11.62
CA PHE A 119 12.98 -0.46 -12.11
C PHE A 119 11.92 0.64 -12.03
N LEU A 120 10.68 0.35 -12.49
CA LEU A 120 9.56 1.29 -12.38
C LEU A 120 9.27 1.63 -10.91
N MET A 121 9.24 0.64 -10.03
CA MET A 121 9.06 0.85 -8.59
C MET A 121 10.15 1.78 -8.03
N GLY A 122 11.42 1.59 -8.43
CA GLY A 122 12.53 2.46 -8.05
C GLY A 122 12.35 3.91 -8.52
N LEU A 123 11.90 4.12 -9.77
CA LEU A 123 11.59 5.45 -10.28
C LEU A 123 10.47 6.13 -9.49
N MET A 124 9.40 5.40 -9.17
CA MET A 124 8.29 5.93 -8.38
C MET A 124 8.72 6.29 -6.95
N ALA A 125 9.57 5.46 -6.34
CA ALA A 125 10.15 5.77 -5.03
C ALA A 125 10.99 7.06 -5.06
N LEU A 126 11.77 7.28 -6.13
CA LEU A 126 12.54 8.52 -6.31
C LEU A 126 11.64 9.74 -6.50
N VAL A 127 10.56 9.62 -7.29
CA VAL A 127 9.56 10.69 -7.46
C VAL A 127 8.94 11.04 -6.12
N LEU A 128 8.48 10.04 -5.36
CA LEU A 128 7.87 10.27 -4.05
C LEU A 128 8.87 10.89 -3.07
N LEU A 129 10.12 10.42 -3.04
CA LEU A 129 11.18 10.99 -2.21
C LEU A 129 11.44 12.46 -2.57
N HIS A 130 11.47 12.79 -3.87
CA HIS A 130 11.64 14.15 -4.33
C HIS A 130 10.48 15.05 -3.89
N MET A 131 9.24 14.59 -4.06
CA MET A 131 8.03 15.31 -3.62
C MET A 131 8.07 15.59 -2.11
N ARG A 132 8.37 14.56 -1.31
CA ARG A 132 8.47 14.70 0.15
C ARG A 132 9.59 15.63 0.59
N ARG A 133 10.75 15.54 -0.06
CA ARG A 133 11.86 16.45 0.19
C ARG A 133 11.51 17.89 -0.15
N ALA A 134 10.80 18.13 -1.26
CA ALA A 134 10.38 19.47 -1.65
C ALA A 134 9.40 20.07 -0.63
N GLU A 135 8.40 19.30 -0.20
CA GLU A 135 7.43 19.69 0.83
C GLU A 135 8.11 19.97 2.19
N PHE A 136 9.01 19.10 2.62
CA PHE A 136 9.80 19.29 3.84
C PHE A 136 10.69 20.53 3.76
N SER A 137 11.38 20.73 2.64
CA SER A 137 12.23 21.91 2.45
C SER A 137 11.43 23.21 2.45
N ALA A 138 10.21 23.20 1.89
CA ALA A 138 9.34 24.37 1.87
C ALA A 138 8.80 24.72 3.27
N THR A 139 8.61 23.73 4.14
CA THR A 139 8.03 23.93 5.50
C THR A 139 9.09 24.17 6.57
N SER A 140 10.22 23.49 6.50
CA SER A 140 11.29 23.55 7.51
C SER A 140 12.44 24.51 7.15
N GLY A 141 12.58 24.84 5.86
CA GLY A 141 13.77 25.52 5.34
C GLY A 141 15.02 24.62 5.20
N ASP A 142 14.96 23.35 5.60
CA ASP A 142 16.06 22.39 5.47
C ASP A 142 15.93 21.55 4.19
N PRO A 143 16.86 21.67 3.22
CA PRO A 143 16.83 20.87 2.00
C PRO A 143 17.49 19.49 2.17
N SER A 144 18.00 19.12 3.35
CA SER A 144 18.79 17.92 3.57
C SER A 144 17.94 16.65 3.61
N LEU A 145 18.45 15.57 3.00
CA LEU A 145 17.82 14.24 3.10
C LEU A 145 17.85 13.69 4.54
N LYS A 146 18.92 14.02 5.29
CA LYS A 146 19.05 13.61 6.69
C LYS A 146 17.95 14.25 7.55
N GLY A 147 17.67 15.54 7.35
CA GLY A 147 16.59 16.25 8.01
C GLY A 147 15.22 15.61 7.73
N LEU A 148 14.94 15.31 6.46
CA LEU A 148 13.73 14.59 6.07
C LEU A 148 13.60 13.23 6.78
N ILE A 149 14.66 12.42 6.78
CA ILE A 149 14.65 11.10 7.43
C ILE A 149 14.35 11.23 8.93
N VAL A 150 14.99 12.17 9.62
CA VAL A 150 14.75 12.41 11.05
C VAL A 150 13.32 12.87 11.30
N HIS A 151 12.79 13.75 10.44
CA HIS A 151 11.42 14.23 10.53
C HIS A 151 10.40 13.09 10.39
N GLU A 152 10.53 12.28 9.33
CA GLU A 152 9.64 11.17 9.04
C GLU A 152 9.72 10.07 10.11
N THR A 153 10.93 9.72 10.57
CA THR A 153 11.11 8.71 11.63
C THR A 153 10.53 9.18 12.96
N THR A 154 10.67 10.46 13.31
CA THR A 154 10.05 11.03 14.52
C THR A 154 8.53 11.05 14.42
N GLY A 155 7.99 11.41 13.24
CA GLY A 155 6.56 11.40 12.97
C GLY A 155 5.95 10.00 13.09
N LEU A 156 6.59 9.01 12.45
CA LEU A 156 6.22 7.59 12.55
C LEU A 156 6.28 7.09 14.01
N ALA A 157 7.36 7.36 14.73
CA ALA A 157 7.48 6.97 16.14
C ALA A 157 6.34 7.56 16.99
N THR A 158 5.99 8.82 16.74
CA THR A 158 4.87 9.50 17.41
C THR A 158 3.54 8.82 17.09
N LEU A 159 3.28 8.53 15.81
CA LEU A 159 2.05 7.89 15.35
C LEU A 159 1.91 6.47 15.91
N VAL A 160 2.97 5.67 15.85
CA VAL A 160 3.04 4.32 16.43
C VAL A 160 2.78 4.37 17.94
N SER A 161 3.37 5.34 18.66
CA SER A 161 3.15 5.52 20.10
C SER A 161 1.74 5.98 20.47
N ALA A 162 0.99 6.54 19.51
CA ALA A 162 -0.39 6.95 19.68
C ALA A 162 -1.39 5.81 19.44
N LEU A 163 -0.97 4.69 18.83
CA LEU A 163 -1.85 3.55 18.57
C LEU A 163 -2.32 2.91 19.90
N PRO A 164 -3.64 2.77 20.12
CA PRO A 164 -4.20 2.26 21.38
C PRO A 164 -3.69 0.86 21.74
N VAL A 165 -3.54 0.00 20.73
CA VAL A 165 -3.10 -1.40 20.89
C VAL A 165 -1.66 -1.47 21.43
N LEU A 166 -0.76 -0.63 20.92
CA LEU A 166 0.63 -0.58 21.36
C LEU A 166 0.79 0.14 22.70
N ARG A 167 -0.05 1.14 23.01
CA ARG A 167 -0.12 1.72 24.36
C ARG A 167 -0.56 0.68 25.40
N SER A 168 -1.54 -0.16 25.06
CA SER A 168 -1.97 -1.27 25.91
C SER A 168 -0.86 -2.31 26.07
N LEU A 169 -0.20 -2.75 25.00
CA LEU A 169 0.95 -3.67 25.10
C LEU A 169 2.09 -3.10 25.95
N LYS A 170 2.40 -1.80 25.80
CA LYS A 170 3.41 -1.14 26.63
C LYS A 170 3.06 -1.19 28.12
N LYS A 171 1.79 -0.97 28.49
CA LYS A 171 1.30 -1.12 29.88
C LYS A 171 1.48 -2.53 30.44
N TRP A 172 1.36 -3.57 29.61
CA TRP A 172 1.55 -4.97 30.01
C TRP A 172 3.03 -5.39 30.10
N ILE A 173 3.93 -4.70 29.40
CA ILE A 173 5.37 -5.00 29.38
C ILE A 173 6.13 -4.21 30.46
N THR A 174 5.72 -2.97 30.78
CA THR A 174 6.37 -2.17 31.85
C THR A 174 6.47 -2.83 33.24
N PRO A 175 5.54 -3.68 33.72
CA PRO A 175 5.67 -4.36 35.01
C PRO A 175 6.72 -5.48 35.01
N LEU A 176 7.16 -5.95 33.84
CA LEU A 176 8.15 -7.04 33.72
C LEU A 176 9.60 -6.53 33.71
N GLY A 177 9.81 -5.22 33.51
CA GLY A 177 11.13 -4.58 33.49
C GLY A 177 11.67 -4.19 34.88
N SER A 178 10.91 -4.41 35.96
CA SER A 178 11.35 -4.16 37.35
C SER A 178 11.69 -5.44 38.12
N LEU A 179 11.91 -6.56 37.41
CA LEU A 179 12.30 -7.86 37.99
C LEU A 179 13.73 -8.29 37.59
N TRP A 180 14.58 -7.33 37.21
CA TRP A 180 16.04 -7.48 37.13
C TRP A 180 16.71 -6.23 37.67
#